data_AF-A0AAE0M7M7-F1
#
_entry.id   AF-A0AAE0M7M7-F1
#
_cell.length_a   1.000
_cell.length_b   1.000
_cell.length_c   1.000
_cell.angle_alpha   90.00
_cell.angle_beta   90.00
_cell.angle_gamma   90.00
#
_symmetry.space_group_name_H-M   'P 1'
#
loop_
_entity.id
_entity.type
_entity.pdbx_description
1 polymer ?
#
loop_
_entity_poly.entity_id
_entity_poly.type
_entity_poly.pdbx_seq_one_letter_code
_entity_poly.pdbx_strand_id
1 'polypeptide(L)'
;MENAAQITASQLQQALRTQSIPVPSHSWLQTLVSSSRQQLPLASLIATARTRLLASDLTTRNLLDSTYIAEHTFPSSILPTPPNTNNTTINTEVKETCLGRDIAVQVLDIENLNRSRWEQVEELEAIERGEQTRGRQVIRLPTTTTLTGDGDDLGVVDESTQSTTTTAMTSGGAATAAREQEKQNKNATHKLVLQDAKGAKMFALELRRIDRIAVGKLNIGEKMLLRAGTVVARGVLLLEPATCQVLGGKVELWHKAWVEGRLARLKEEVGADRR
;
A
#
# COMPACT_ATOMS: atom_id res chain seq x y z
N MET A 1 26.57 22.99 39.07
CA MET A 1 26.13 21.57 38.96
C MET A 1 24.71 21.58 38.48
N GLU A 2 24.55 21.58 37.17
CA GLU A 2 23.25 21.69 36.51
C GLU A 2 22.58 20.32 36.59
N ASN A 3 21.48 20.26 37.33
CA ASN A 3 20.72 19.04 37.56
C ASN A 3 19.99 18.72 36.24
N ALA A 4 20.67 18.05 35.31
CA ALA A 4 20.08 17.65 34.04
C ALA A 4 18.89 16.72 34.35
N ALA A 5 17.68 17.25 34.23
CA ALA A 5 16.44 16.54 34.55
C ALA A 5 16.37 15.25 33.74
N GLN A 6 16.53 14.11 34.42
CA GLN A 6 16.50 12.81 33.78
C GLN A 6 15.05 12.51 33.36
N ILE A 7 14.83 12.43 32.05
CA ILE A 7 13.51 12.15 31.49
C ILE A 7 13.11 10.73 31.89
N THR A 8 11.94 10.59 32.50
CA THR A 8 11.42 9.28 32.92
C THR A 8 10.55 8.65 31.82
N ALA A 9 10.47 7.32 31.83
CA ALA A 9 9.58 6.59 30.93
C ALA A 9 8.10 6.99 31.12
N SER A 10 7.69 7.37 32.34
CA SER A 10 6.32 7.86 32.62
C SER A 10 6.02 9.20 31.94
N GLN A 11 6.96 10.14 31.97
CA GLN A 11 6.83 11.43 31.27
C GLN A 11 6.71 11.22 29.75
N LEU A 12 7.52 10.32 29.19
CA LEU A 12 7.47 9.97 27.78
C LEU A 12 6.13 9.31 27.41
N GLN A 13 5.62 8.41 28.24
CA GLN A 13 4.31 7.76 28.02
C GLN A 13 3.16 8.78 28.04
N GLN A 14 3.17 9.72 28.99
CA GLN A 14 2.16 10.77 29.06
C GLN A 14 2.19 11.68 27.84
N ALA A 15 3.37 12.05 27.35
CA ALA A 15 3.51 12.83 26.13
C ALA A 15 2.99 12.08 24.90
N LEU A 16 3.28 10.77 24.77
CA LEU A 16 2.81 9.96 23.65
C LEU A 16 1.29 9.73 23.66
N ARG A 17 0.64 9.68 24.83
CA ARG A 17 -0.82 9.56 24.94
C ARG A 17 -1.59 10.73 24.33
N THR A 18 -0.97 11.92 24.28
CA THR A 18 -1.57 13.09 23.62
C THR A 18 -1.53 13.00 22.10
N GLN A 19 -0.75 12.07 21.55
CA GLN A 19 -0.70 11.79 20.12
C GLN A 19 -1.67 10.67 19.77
N SER A 20 -2.25 10.74 18.58
CA SER A 20 -3.18 9.73 18.04
C SER A 20 -2.45 8.45 17.59
N ILE A 21 -1.64 7.86 18.47
CA ILE A 21 -0.81 6.67 18.22
C ILE A 21 -1.07 5.60 19.28
N PRO A 22 -0.74 4.32 19.00
CA PRO A 22 -0.84 3.25 20.00
C PRO A 22 -0.03 3.58 21.26
N VAL A 23 -0.55 3.23 22.43
CA VAL A 23 0.15 3.48 23.70
C VAL A 23 1.19 2.38 23.92
N PRO A 24 2.50 2.69 23.90
CA PRO A 24 3.54 1.71 24.17
C PRO A 24 3.59 1.33 25.65
N SER A 25 4.14 0.16 25.94
CA SER A 25 4.33 -0.34 27.31
C SER A 25 5.41 0.44 28.05
N HIS A 26 5.31 0.45 29.39
CA HIS A 26 6.31 1.10 30.24
C HIS A 26 7.70 0.47 30.11
N SER A 27 7.78 -0.87 30.02
CA SER A 27 9.05 -1.61 29.91
C SER A 27 9.77 -1.35 28.59
N TRP A 28 9.01 -1.21 27.49
CA TRP A 28 9.57 -0.84 26.20
C TRP A 28 10.14 0.58 26.22
N LEU A 29 9.40 1.54 26.79
CA LEU A 29 9.87 2.92 26.95
C LEU A 29 11.09 3.00 27.88
N GLN A 30 11.13 2.22 28.95
CA GLN A 30 12.28 2.17 29.86
C GLN A 30 13.52 1.66 29.14
N THR A 31 13.38 0.62 28.30
CA THR A 31 14.49 0.11 27.48
C THR A 31 14.95 1.17 26.48
N LEU A 32 14.03 1.91 25.87
CA LEU A 32 14.35 3.01 24.97
C LEU A 32 15.16 4.11 25.67
N VAL A 33 14.70 4.58 26.83
CA VAL A 33 15.39 5.61 27.63
C VAL A 33 16.76 5.12 28.10
N SER A 34 16.86 3.89 28.62
CA SER A 34 18.13 3.31 29.09
C SER A 34 19.12 3.04 27.95
N SER A 35 18.65 2.76 26.74
CA SER A 35 19.50 2.58 25.55
C SER A 35 20.09 3.89 25.03
N SER A 36 19.55 5.03 25.46
CA SER A 36 19.98 6.37 25.06
C SER A 36 21.29 6.74 25.78
N ARG A 37 22.43 6.49 25.12
CA ARG A 37 23.76 6.82 25.69
C ARG A 37 24.02 8.31 25.88
N GLN A 38 23.21 9.18 25.29
CA GLN A 38 23.28 10.63 25.43
C GLN A 38 21.96 11.16 26.00
N GLN A 39 22.01 12.22 26.79
CA GLN A 39 20.82 12.93 27.27
C GLN A 39 20.13 13.62 26.09
N LEU A 40 19.33 12.86 25.35
CA LEU A 40 18.52 13.37 24.26
C LEU A 40 17.37 14.21 24.84
N PRO A 41 17.04 15.36 24.21
CA PRO A 41 15.90 16.15 24.63
C PRO A 41 14.59 15.36 24.42
N LEU A 42 13.56 15.70 25.22
CA LEU A 42 12.29 14.98 25.24
C LEU A 42 11.64 14.87 23.84
N ALA A 43 11.71 15.93 23.04
CA ALA A 43 11.16 15.93 21.68
C ALA A 43 11.81 14.85 20.78
N SER A 44 13.13 14.68 20.88
CA SER A 44 13.86 13.66 20.12
C SER A 44 13.52 12.25 20.61
N LEU A 45 13.31 12.05 21.92
CA LEU A 45 12.85 10.77 22.46
C LEU A 45 11.43 10.43 22.01
N ILE A 46 10.52 11.41 22.02
CA ILE A 46 9.14 11.25 21.50
C ILE A 46 9.18 10.86 20.02
N ALA A 47 9.94 11.58 19.20
CA ALA A 47 10.07 11.28 17.77
C ALA A 47 10.68 9.88 17.54
N THR A 48 11.72 9.52 18.30
CA THR A 48 12.36 8.20 18.21
C THR A 48 11.41 7.09 18.62
N ALA A 49 10.68 7.27 19.74
CA ALA A 49 9.69 6.33 20.21
C ALA A 49 8.59 6.14 19.15
N ARG A 50 8.04 7.23 18.62
CA ARG A 50 7.03 7.18 17.56
C ARG A 50 7.53 6.42 16.33
N THR A 51 8.72 6.76 15.82
CA THR A 51 9.27 6.11 14.62
C THR A 51 9.50 4.62 14.85
N ARG A 52 10.08 4.22 15.99
CA ARG A 52 10.30 2.80 16.31
C ARG A 52 8.99 2.04 16.48
N LEU A 53 7.99 2.65 17.11
CA LEU A 53 6.67 2.06 17.27
C LEU A 53 5.98 1.83 15.92
N LEU A 54 5.97 2.83 15.04
CA LEU A 54 5.35 2.73 13.71
C LEU A 54 6.08 1.74 12.79
N ALA A 55 7.38 1.50 13.02
CA ALA A 55 8.17 0.51 12.29
C ALA A 55 8.06 -0.93 12.86
N SER A 56 7.49 -1.10 14.06
CA SER A 56 7.36 -2.41 14.72
C SER A 56 6.04 -3.08 14.37
N ASP A 57 5.97 -4.41 14.51
CA ASP A 57 4.72 -5.16 14.45
C ASP A 57 3.91 -4.93 15.74
N LEU A 58 2.66 -4.50 15.62
CA LEU A 58 1.77 -4.22 16.78
C LEU A 58 1.45 -5.46 17.61
N THR A 59 1.62 -6.67 17.06
CA THR A 59 1.38 -7.93 17.78
C THR A 59 2.59 -8.36 18.62
N THR A 60 3.71 -7.63 18.54
CA THR A 60 4.92 -7.91 19.32
C THR A 60 4.61 -7.87 20.82
N ARG A 61 4.97 -8.95 21.53
CA ARG A 61 4.77 -9.04 22.98
C ARG A 61 5.50 -7.91 23.70
N ASN A 62 4.84 -7.34 24.70
CA ASN A 62 5.35 -6.23 25.53
C ASN A 62 5.65 -4.93 24.76
N LEU A 63 5.24 -4.77 23.50
CA LEU A 63 5.37 -3.51 22.79
C LEU A 63 4.33 -2.48 23.26
N LEU A 64 3.07 -2.91 23.34
CA LEU A 64 1.94 -2.07 23.72
C LEU A 64 1.50 -2.35 25.16
N ASP A 65 0.84 -1.37 25.76
CA ASP A 65 0.22 -1.50 27.08
C ASP A 65 -0.94 -2.53 27.03
N SER A 66 -0.97 -3.48 27.97
CA SER A 66 -2.00 -4.53 28.01
C SER A 66 -3.42 -3.98 28.14
N THR A 67 -3.60 -2.89 28.88
CA THR A 67 -4.90 -2.23 29.03
C THR A 67 -5.31 -1.57 27.71
N TYR A 68 -4.35 -0.95 27.02
CA TYR A 68 -4.58 -0.40 25.69
C TYR A 68 -5.02 -1.47 24.69
N ILE A 69 -4.34 -2.64 24.67
CA ILE A 69 -4.72 -3.77 23.81
C ILE A 69 -6.12 -4.28 24.14
N ALA A 70 -6.48 -4.38 25.43
CA ALA A 70 -7.81 -4.87 25.83
C ALA A 70 -8.93 -3.95 25.32
N GLU A 71 -8.69 -2.64 25.37
CA GLU A 71 -9.66 -1.62 24.96
C GLU A 71 -9.66 -1.38 23.45
N HIS A 72 -8.51 -1.23 22.79
CA HIS A 72 -8.39 -0.71 21.42
C HIS A 72 -8.21 -1.84 20.38
N THR A 73 -8.95 -2.93 20.55
CA THR A 73 -8.98 -4.09 19.63
C THR A 73 -10.38 -4.37 19.12
N PHE A 74 -10.45 -5.13 18.01
CA PHE A 74 -11.72 -5.47 17.39
C PHE A 74 -12.59 -6.29 18.36
N PRO A 75 -13.86 -5.90 18.57
CA PRO A 75 -14.77 -6.70 19.37
C PRO A 75 -15.06 -8.04 18.68
N SER A 76 -15.19 -9.11 19.46
CA SER A 76 -15.47 -10.46 18.91
C SER A 76 -16.77 -10.54 18.09
N SER A 77 -17.70 -9.60 18.27
CA SER A 77 -18.96 -9.53 17.54
C SER A 77 -18.80 -9.16 16.06
N ILE A 78 -17.74 -8.45 15.69
CA ILE A 78 -17.50 -8.02 14.30
C ILE A 78 -16.46 -8.90 13.59
N LEU A 79 -15.69 -9.65 14.36
CA LEU A 79 -14.67 -10.53 13.80
C LEU A 79 -15.33 -11.64 12.99
N PRO A 80 -14.76 -12.03 11.83
CA PRO A 80 -15.16 -13.23 11.14
C PRO A 80 -15.08 -14.43 12.09
N THR A 81 -16.14 -15.23 12.19
CA THR A 81 -16.07 -16.49 12.92
C THR A 81 -15.08 -17.41 12.20
N PRO A 82 -14.17 -18.09 12.91
CA PRO A 82 -13.22 -18.98 12.26
C PRO A 82 -13.98 -20.12 11.57
N PRO A 83 -13.82 -20.30 10.26
CA PRO A 83 -14.22 -21.54 9.61
C PRO A 83 -13.17 -22.60 9.93
N ASN A 84 -13.66 -23.78 10.30
CA ASN A 84 -12.98 -25.01 9.99
C ASN A 84 -12.66 -24.98 8.48
N THR A 85 -11.37 -24.93 8.11
CA THR A 85 -10.80 -24.84 6.75
C THR A 85 -10.76 -23.46 6.05
N ASN A 86 -9.53 -22.93 5.94
CA ASN A 86 -8.87 -22.17 4.86
C ASN A 86 -9.56 -20.98 4.14
N ASN A 87 -10.80 -20.63 4.45
CA ASN A 87 -11.50 -19.51 3.82
C ASN A 87 -12.24 -18.71 4.88
N THR A 88 -11.64 -17.61 5.37
CA THR A 88 -12.22 -16.73 6.40
C THR A 88 -13.66 -16.32 6.04
N THR A 89 -14.64 -16.97 6.66
CA THR A 89 -16.07 -16.74 6.47
C THR A 89 -16.42 -15.42 7.12
N ILE A 90 -16.69 -14.45 6.27
CA ILE A 90 -17.15 -13.12 6.67
C ILE A 90 -18.45 -13.29 7.49
N ASN A 91 -18.48 -12.77 8.71
CA ASN A 91 -19.69 -12.76 9.55
C ASN A 91 -20.75 -11.89 8.87
N THR A 92 -21.61 -12.53 8.08
CA THR A 92 -22.59 -11.86 7.20
C THR A 92 -23.89 -11.53 7.94
N GLU A 93 -24.05 -12.05 9.16
CA GLU A 93 -25.26 -11.90 9.99
C GLU A 93 -25.44 -10.47 10.50
N VAL A 94 -24.35 -9.74 10.74
CA VAL A 94 -24.41 -8.33 11.13
C VAL A 94 -24.48 -7.48 9.86
N LYS A 95 -25.67 -6.95 9.56
CA LYS A 95 -25.92 -6.12 8.38
C LYS A 95 -24.97 -4.92 8.33
N GLU A 96 -24.95 -4.14 9.41
CA GLU A 96 -24.14 -2.94 9.56
C GLU A 96 -23.99 -2.59 11.04
N THR A 97 -22.80 -2.20 11.45
CA THR A 97 -22.49 -1.69 12.79
C THR A 97 -21.35 -0.68 12.70
N CYS A 98 -21.10 0.09 13.75
CA CYS A 98 -20.00 1.05 13.79
C CYS A 98 -19.02 0.69 14.91
N LEU A 99 -17.74 0.96 14.69
CA LEU A 99 -16.74 0.85 15.76
C LEU A 99 -17.08 1.84 16.88
N GLY A 100 -17.23 1.36 18.12
CA GLY A 100 -17.52 2.21 19.27
C GLY A 100 -16.32 2.99 19.81
N ARG A 101 -15.13 2.79 19.24
CA ARG A 101 -13.85 3.33 19.74
C ARG A 101 -12.80 3.38 18.64
N ASP A 102 -11.74 4.11 18.93
CA ASP A 102 -10.57 4.19 18.08
C ASP A 102 -9.78 2.87 18.15
N ILE A 103 -9.37 2.34 17.01
CA ILE A 103 -8.61 1.08 16.89
C ILE A 103 -7.41 1.33 16.00
N ALA A 104 -6.21 1.10 16.55
CA ALA A 104 -5.00 1.11 15.77
C ALA A 104 -4.77 -0.25 15.11
N VAL A 105 -4.53 -0.22 13.81
CA VAL A 105 -4.37 -1.41 12.98
C VAL A 105 -3.11 -1.29 12.13
N GLN A 106 -2.67 -2.43 11.62
CA GLN A 106 -1.59 -2.51 10.65
C GLN A 106 -2.06 -3.18 9.36
N VAL A 107 -1.51 -2.72 8.24
CA VAL A 107 -1.81 -3.25 6.91
C VAL A 107 -1.03 -4.53 6.68
N LEU A 108 -1.72 -5.64 6.40
CA LEU A 108 -1.10 -6.91 6.00
C LEU A 108 -1.08 -7.10 4.49
N ASP A 109 -2.10 -6.61 3.80
CA ASP A 109 -2.24 -6.76 2.36
C ASP A 109 -3.03 -5.59 1.75
N ILE A 110 -2.79 -5.35 0.46
CA ILE A 110 -3.51 -4.36 -0.36
C ILE A 110 -3.66 -4.88 -1.79
N GLU A 111 -4.90 -4.87 -2.27
CA GLU A 111 -5.27 -5.24 -3.63
C GLU A 111 -6.00 -4.07 -4.30
N ASN A 112 -5.66 -3.77 -5.55
CA ASN A 112 -6.44 -2.86 -6.39
C ASN A 112 -7.52 -3.67 -7.12
N LEU A 113 -8.79 -3.43 -6.80
CA LEU A 113 -9.93 -4.16 -7.37
C LEU A 113 -10.29 -3.69 -8.78
N ASN A 114 -9.80 -2.53 -9.22
CA ASN A 114 -10.11 -1.97 -10.54
C ASN A 114 -9.20 -2.51 -11.65
N ARG A 115 -8.09 -3.18 -11.30
CA ARG A 115 -7.16 -3.77 -12.27
C ARG A 115 -7.29 -5.27 -12.29
N SER A 116 -7.28 -5.85 -13.49
CA SER A 116 -7.28 -7.31 -13.62
C SER A 116 -6.03 -7.89 -12.98
N ARG A 117 -6.17 -9.00 -12.26
CA ARG A 117 -5.02 -9.75 -11.74
C ARG A 117 -4.07 -10.17 -12.86
N TRP A 118 -4.62 -10.53 -14.03
CA TRP A 118 -3.82 -10.90 -15.20
C TRP A 118 -2.98 -9.73 -15.73
N GLU A 119 -3.57 -8.54 -15.83
CA GLU A 119 -2.87 -7.32 -16.24
C GLU A 119 -1.72 -6.97 -15.27
N GLN A 120 -1.95 -7.18 -13.97
CA GLN A 120 -0.91 -6.98 -12.95
C GLN A 120 0.22 -8.02 -13.07
N VAL A 121 -0.09 -9.29 -13.38
CA VAL A 121 0.92 -10.33 -13.64
C VAL A 121 1.75 -9.95 -14.86
N GLU A 122 1.11 -9.61 -15.97
CA GLU A 122 1.78 -9.25 -17.22
C GLU A 122 2.72 -8.06 -17.04
N GLU A 123 2.29 -7.01 -16.33
CA GLU A 123 3.13 -5.85 -16.02
C GLU A 123 4.36 -6.23 -15.16
N LEU A 124 4.15 -7.05 -14.13
CA LEU A 124 5.25 -7.50 -13.26
C LEU A 124 6.25 -8.42 -13.99
N GLU A 125 5.76 -9.31 -14.87
CA GLU A 125 6.62 -10.15 -15.71
C GLU A 125 7.37 -9.34 -16.76
N ALA A 126 6.74 -8.34 -17.37
CA ALA A 126 7.39 -7.44 -18.32
C ALA A 126 8.53 -6.67 -17.63
N ILE A 127 8.33 -6.25 -16.37
CA ILE A 127 9.40 -5.62 -15.57
C ILE A 127 10.53 -6.63 -15.28
N GLU A 128 10.22 -7.86 -14.89
CA GLU A 128 11.21 -8.92 -14.62
C GLU A 128 12.01 -9.31 -15.88
N ARG A 129 11.34 -9.34 -17.04
CA ARG A 129 11.95 -9.62 -18.35
C ARG A 129 12.74 -8.41 -18.90
N GLY A 130 12.65 -7.25 -18.25
CA GLY A 130 13.26 -6.00 -18.73
C GLY A 130 12.55 -5.38 -19.93
N GLU A 131 11.37 -5.90 -20.28
CA GLU A 131 10.49 -5.43 -21.34
C GLU A 131 9.63 -4.25 -20.84
N GLN A 132 10.27 -3.20 -20.31
CA GLN A 132 9.56 -1.94 -20.21
C GLN A 132 9.22 -1.51 -21.63
N THR A 133 7.94 -1.51 -21.99
CA THR A 133 7.43 -1.08 -23.28
C THR A 133 7.65 0.42 -23.43
N ARG A 134 8.89 0.83 -23.72
CA ARG A 134 9.14 2.08 -24.42
C ARG A 134 8.58 1.92 -25.83
N GLY A 135 7.36 2.42 -26.00
CA GLY A 135 6.63 2.64 -27.25
C GLY A 135 7.23 1.98 -28.51
N ARG A 136 6.62 0.85 -28.89
CA ARG A 136 6.48 0.30 -30.25
C ARG A 136 7.13 1.14 -31.38
N GLN A 137 8.37 0.81 -31.76
CA GLN A 137 8.88 1.06 -33.11
C GLN A 137 9.35 -0.26 -33.73
N VAL A 138 8.45 -0.89 -34.49
CA VAL A 138 8.86 -1.90 -35.48
C VAL A 138 9.26 -1.12 -36.72
N ILE A 139 10.56 -0.84 -36.88
CA ILE A 139 11.09 -0.31 -38.14
C ILE A 139 11.06 -1.46 -39.14
N ARG A 140 10.08 -1.45 -40.05
CA ARG A 140 10.17 -2.25 -41.27
C ARG A 140 11.28 -1.66 -42.12
N LEU A 141 12.43 -2.31 -42.12
CA LEU A 141 13.49 -2.03 -43.09
C LEU A 141 12.98 -2.45 -44.47
N PRO A 142 12.82 -1.54 -45.46
CA PRO A 142 12.71 -1.98 -46.84
C PRO A 142 14.06 -2.56 -47.24
N THR A 143 14.13 -3.87 -47.44
CA THR A 143 15.28 -4.54 -48.03
C THR A 143 15.45 -4.01 -49.45
N THR A 144 16.33 -3.02 -49.61
CA THR A 144 16.84 -2.64 -50.93
C THR A 144 17.94 -3.61 -51.29
N THR A 145 17.60 -4.63 -52.07
CA THR A 145 18.58 -5.37 -52.88
C THR A 145 18.03 -5.46 -54.30
N THR A 146 18.72 -4.75 -55.18
CA THR A 146 18.70 -4.80 -56.64
C THR A 146 18.57 -6.21 -57.22
N LEU A 147 17.80 -6.38 -58.30
CA LEU A 147 18.30 -6.65 -59.67
C LEU A 147 17.16 -6.96 -60.69
N THR A 148 17.25 -6.26 -61.83
CA THR A 148 16.92 -6.64 -63.23
C THR A 148 15.48 -6.90 -63.68
N GLY A 149 15.05 -6.15 -64.70
CA GLY A 149 13.94 -6.50 -65.60
C GLY A 149 13.49 -5.33 -66.47
N ASP A 150 14.00 -5.29 -67.70
CA ASP A 150 13.72 -4.33 -68.79
C ASP A 150 12.26 -4.39 -69.26
N GLY A 151 11.68 -3.26 -69.71
CA GLY A 151 10.37 -3.25 -70.36
C GLY A 151 9.66 -1.88 -70.37
N ASP A 152 9.83 -1.15 -71.48
CA ASP A 152 9.05 0.03 -71.89
C ASP A 152 7.53 -0.20 -71.82
N ASP A 153 6.79 0.75 -71.22
CA ASP A 153 5.54 1.26 -71.83
C ASP A 153 5.15 2.63 -71.23
N LEU A 154 4.65 3.49 -72.11
CA LEU A 154 4.32 4.89 -71.93
C LEU A 154 2.90 5.05 -71.35
N GLY A 155 2.70 6.02 -70.45
CA GLY A 155 1.43 6.74 -70.41
C GLY A 155 0.86 7.27 -69.09
N VAL A 156 0.90 8.61 -68.99
CA VAL A 156 -0.22 9.51 -68.61
C VAL A 156 -0.45 9.84 -67.11
N VAL A 157 -0.39 11.17 -66.83
CA VAL A 157 -1.03 12.06 -65.80
C VAL A 157 -0.68 11.92 -64.30
N ASP A 158 -0.54 12.97 -63.47
CA ASP A 158 -0.56 14.45 -63.55
C ASP A 158 -0.16 15.06 -62.16
N GLU A 159 0.36 16.29 -62.18
CA GLU A 159 0.58 17.37 -61.18
C GLU A 159 0.55 17.13 -59.64
N SER A 160 1.61 17.47 -58.88
CA SER A 160 1.94 18.78 -58.24
C SER A 160 1.03 19.11 -57.01
N THR A 161 1.42 19.53 -55.80
CA THR A 161 2.47 20.44 -55.32
C THR A 161 2.66 20.32 -53.77
N GLN A 162 3.85 20.73 -53.32
CA GLN A 162 4.45 20.90 -51.97
C GLN A 162 3.58 21.29 -50.76
N SER A 163 3.97 20.79 -49.56
CA SER A 163 4.41 21.63 -48.41
C SER A 163 4.85 20.75 -47.22
N THR A 164 6.14 20.71 -46.89
CA THR A 164 6.80 21.48 -45.81
C THR A 164 6.65 20.88 -44.41
N THR A 165 7.72 20.19 -44.01
CA THR A 165 8.29 20.09 -42.66
C THR A 165 7.64 20.89 -41.52
N THR A 166 7.19 20.18 -40.48
CA THR A 166 7.46 20.52 -39.07
C THR A 166 7.64 19.26 -38.23
N THR A 167 8.90 18.87 -38.06
CA THR A 167 9.36 17.95 -37.02
C THR A 167 9.26 18.67 -35.68
N ALA A 168 8.28 18.31 -34.84
CA ALA A 168 8.17 18.80 -33.47
C ALA A 168 7.96 17.62 -32.51
N MET A 169 9.07 17.23 -31.87
CA MET A 169 9.19 16.71 -30.50
C MET A 169 8.08 15.79 -29.97
N THR A 170 8.21 14.48 -30.20
CA THR A 170 7.49 13.47 -29.41
C THR A 170 8.41 12.82 -28.37
N SER A 171 8.83 13.60 -27.38
CA SER A 171 9.47 13.10 -26.14
C SER A 171 8.43 12.93 -25.01
N GLY A 172 7.20 12.55 -25.34
CA GLY A 172 6.05 12.57 -24.43
C GLY A 172 5.55 11.21 -23.91
N GLY A 173 6.00 10.09 -24.49
CA GLY A 173 5.37 8.77 -24.23
C GLY A 173 5.44 8.27 -22.79
N ALA A 174 6.53 8.60 -22.05
CA ALA A 174 6.66 8.25 -20.64
C ALA A 174 5.76 9.10 -19.73
N ALA A 175 5.53 10.37 -20.09
CA ALA A 175 4.68 11.28 -19.32
C ALA A 175 3.19 10.96 -19.49
N THR A 176 2.77 10.42 -20.63
CA THR A 176 1.40 9.98 -20.88
C THR A 176 1.05 8.69 -20.12
N ALA A 177 1.94 7.69 -20.12
CA ALA A 177 1.72 6.43 -19.37
C ALA A 177 1.71 6.66 -17.84
N ALA A 178 2.62 7.48 -17.32
CA ALA A 178 2.63 7.86 -15.91
C ALA A 178 1.36 8.65 -15.50
N ARG A 179 0.86 9.55 -16.37
CA ARG A 179 -0.41 10.26 -16.14
C ARG A 179 -1.63 9.36 -16.18
N GLU A 180 -1.62 8.32 -17.03
CA GLU A 180 -2.71 7.35 -17.11
C GLU A 180 -2.73 6.43 -15.88
N GLN A 181 -1.58 5.94 -15.43
CA GLN A 181 -1.47 5.21 -14.16
C GLN A 181 -1.91 6.07 -12.96
N GLU A 182 -1.54 7.35 -12.92
CA GLU A 182 -1.96 8.26 -11.85
C GLU A 182 -3.47 8.54 -11.88
N LYS A 183 -4.06 8.66 -13.08
CA LYS A 183 -5.52 8.80 -13.25
C LYS A 183 -6.27 7.53 -12.86
N GLN A 184 -5.77 6.35 -13.23
CA GLN A 184 -6.36 5.08 -12.82
C GLN A 184 -6.28 4.90 -11.30
N ASN A 185 -5.16 5.28 -10.67
CA ASN A 185 -5.02 5.29 -9.23
C ASN A 185 -5.98 6.27 -8.53
N LYS A 186 -6.41 7.36 -9.18
CA LYS A 186 -7.39 8.31 -8.61
C LYS A 186 -8.80 7.75 -8.53
N ASN A 187 -9.17 6.80 -9.39
CA ASN A 187 -10.48 6.17 -9.42
C ASN A 187 -10.47 4.71 -8.91
N ALA A 188 -9.34 4.23 -8.40
CA ALA A 188 -9.17 2.86 -7.95
C ALA A 188 -9.80 2.64 -6.57
N THR A 189 -10.53 1.53 -6.43
CA THR A 189 -11.01 1.01 -5.16
C THR A 189 -10.06 -0.06 -4.66
N HIS A 190 -9.56 0.10 -3.44
CA HIS A 190 -8.64 -0.86 -2.83
C HIS A 190 -9.33 -1.72 -1.78
N LYS A 191 -8.96 -3.00 -1.77
CA LYS A 191 -9.24 -3.94 -0.68
C LYS A 191 -7.98 -4.07 0.17
N LEU A 192 -8.12 -3.98 1.48
CA LEU A 192 -7.02 -4.16 2.42
C LEU A 192 -7.31 -5.34 3.36
N VAL A 193 -6.26 -5.98 3.84
CA VAL A 193 -6.31 -6.86 5.00
C VAL A 193 -5.67 -6.11 6.16
N LEU A 194 -6.43 -5.84 7.20
CA LEU A 194 -5.99 -5.09 8.38
C LEU A 194 -5.88 -6.04 9.58
N GLN A 195 -4.90 -5.79 10.45
CA GLN A 195 -4.69 -6.56 11.68
C GLN A 195 -4.64 -5.64 12.89
N ASP A 196 -5.32 -5.99 13.98
CA ASP A 196 -5.23 -5.28 15.25
C ASP A 196 -4.06 -5.76 16.13
N ALA A 197 -3.89 -5.13 17.30
CA ALA A 197 -2.84 -5.48 18.25
C ALA A 197 -2.96 -6.89 18.87
N LYS A 198 -4.14 -7.51 18.84
CA LYS A 198 -4.35 -8.92 19.26
C LYS A 198 -4.04 -9.91 18.15
N GLY A 199 -3.76 -9.42 16.95
CA GLY A 199 -3.51 -10.24 15.77
C GLY A 199 -4.78 -10.62 15.02
N ALA A 200 -5.95 -10.11 15.40
CA ALA A 200 -7.21 -10.35 14.70
C ALA A 200 -7.20 -9.63 13.36
N LYS A 201 -7.63 -10.33 12.30
CA LYS A 201 -7.58 -9.86 10.92
C LYS A 201 -8.98 -9.54 10.42
N MET A 202 -9.13 -8.45 9.69
CA MET A 202 -10.37 -8.07 9.03
C MET A 202 -10.11 -7.52 7.62
N PHE A 203 -11.07 -7.74 6.72
CA PHE A 203 -11.05 -7.11 5.41
C PHE A 203 -11.55 -5.67 5.53
N ALA A 204 -11.00 -4.81 4.69
CA ALA A 204 -11.43 -3.44 4.56
C ALA A 204 -11.58 -3.07 3.08
N LEU A 205 -12.57 -2.25 2.78
CA LEU A 205 -12.83 -1.70 1.45
C LEU A 205 -12.78 -0.18 1.51
N GLU A 206 -12.07 0.41 0.57
CA GLU A 206 -12.05 1.85 0.38
C GLU A 206 -13.40 2.34 -0.16
N LEU A 207 -14.28 2.84 0.71
CA LEU A 207 -15.60 3.36 0.33
C LEU A 207 -15.49 4.77 -0.26
N ARG A 208 -14.62 5.60 0.31
CA ARG A 208 -14.28 6.93 -0.20
C ARG A 208 -12.77 7.01 -0.40
N ARG A 209 -12.35 7.72 -1.44
CA ARG A 209 -10.94 7.82 -1.84
C ARG A 209 -10.08 8.36 -0.70
N ILE A 210 -9.04 7.63 -0.33
CA ILE A 210 -7.98 8.03 0.59
C ILE A 210 -6.68 8.05 -0.19
N ASP A 211 -6.13 9.24 -0.44
CA ASP A 211 -4.97 9.41 -1.34
C ASP A 211 -3.74 8.56 -0.97
N ARG A 212 -3.55 8.25 0.31
CA ARG A 212 -2.44 7.39 0.78
C ARG A 212 -2.64 5.90 0.49
N ILE A 213 -3.87 5.47 0.25
CA ILE A 213 -4.18 4.07 -0.06
C ILE A 213 -4.03 3.87 -1.56
N ALA A 214 -2.90 3.30 -1.96
CA ALA A 214 -2.69 2.78 -3.29
C ALA A 214 -1.57 1.73 -3.25
N VAL A 215 -1.63 0.76 -4.17
CA VAL A 215 -0.55 -0.19 -4.34
C VAL A 215 0.74 0.54 -4.75
N GLY A 216 1.83 0.28 -4.03
CA GLY A 216 3.11 0.98 -4.22
C GLY A 216 3.23 2.32 -3.47
N LYS A 217 2.14 2.82 -2.88
CA LYS A 217 2.14 4.01 -2.00
C LYS A 217 1.98 3.63 -0.53
N LEU A 218 1.05 2.72 -0.25
CA LEU A 218 0.83 2.17 1.09
C LEU A 218 1.80 1.01 1.32
N ASN A 219 2.54 1.06 2.42
CA ASN A 219 3.49 0.01 2.76
C ASN A 219 2.81 -1.10 3.59
N ILE A 220 3.42 -2.29 3.57
CA ILE A 220 2.96 -3.39 4.41
C ILE A 220 3.54 -3.20 5.81
N GLY A 221 2.70 -3.44 6.81
CA GLY A 221 2.95 -3.13 8.21
C GLY A 221 2.76 -1.65 8.54
N GLU A 222 2.35 -0.80 7.58
CA GLU A 222 2.02 0.60 7.83
C GLU A 222 0.84 0.70 8.82
N LYS A 223 0.93 1.66 9.76
CA LYS A 223 -0.09 1.80 10.81
C LYS A 223 -1.19 2.75 10.38
N MET A 224 -2.40 2.38 10.74
CA MET A 224 -3.61 3.18 10.51
C MET A 224 -4.40 3.26 11.81
N LEU A 225 -5.07 4.39 12.00
CA LEU A 225 -6.05 4.60 13.06
C LEU A 225 -7.43 4.60 12.44
N LEU A 226 -8.25 3.65 12.85
CA LEU A 226 -9.69 3.63 12.59
C LEU A 226 -10.36 4.36 13.75
N ARG A 227 -11.08 5.44 13.46
CA ARG A 227 -11.78 6.21 14.50
C ARG A 227 -13.08 5.53 14.90
N ALA A 228 -13.55 5.86 16.10
CA ALA A 228 -14.92 5.60 16.49
C ALA A 228 -15.88 6.14 15.42
N GLY A 229 -16.90 5.34 15.09
CA GLY A 229 -17.82 5.62 13.99
C GLY A 229 -17.43 5.00 12.64
N THR A 230 -16.25 4.38 12.50
CA THR A 230 -15.93 3.61 11.29
C THR A 230 -16.97 2.50 11.09
N VAL A 231 -17.57 2.45 9.90
CA VAL A 231 -18.64 1.51 9.59
C VAL A 231 -18.07 0.13 9.27
N VAL A 232 -18.74 -0.90 9.77
CA VAL A 232 -18.48 -2.31 9.51
C VAL A 232 -19.75 -2.91 8.95
N ALA A 233 -19.73 -3.31 7.69
CA ALA A 233 -20.87 -3.91 7.01
C ALA A 233 -20.52 -5.33 6.62
N ARG A 234 -21.31 -6.30 7.10
CA ARG A 234 -21.10 -7.74 6.85
C ARG A 234 -19.63 -8.12 7.05
N GLY A 235 -19.06 -7.86 8.23
CA GLY A 235 -17.67 -8.22 8.55
C GLY A 235 -16.56 -7.53 7.73
N VAL A 236 -16.88 -6.47 6.97
CA VAL A 236 -15.91 -5.67 6.20
C VAL A 236 -15.90 -4.24 6.71
N LEU A 237 -14.71 -3.70 6.96
CA LEU A 237 -14.51 -2.30 7.34
C LEU A 237 -14.68 -1.40 6.11
N LEU A 238 -15.56 -0.41 6.20
CA LEU A 238 -15.76 0.59 5.14
C LEU A 238 -14.91 1.82 5.46
N LEU A 239 -13.83 1.98 4.71
CA LEU A 239 -12.85 3.04 4.96
C LEU A 239 -13.26 4.33 4.26
N GLU A 240 -13.25 5.43 5.03
CA GLU A 240 -13.45 6.77 4.53
C GLU A 240 -12.42 7.74 5.14
N PRO A 241 -12.05 8.83 4.45
CA PRO A 241 -11.09 9.82 4.97
C PRO A 241 -11.48 10.43 6.33
N ALA A 242 -12.78 10.53 6.62
CA ALA A 242 -13.29 11.10 7.86
C ALA A 242 -13.04 10.20 9.08
N THR A 243 -13.04 8.88 8.89
CA THR A 243 -12.94 7.88 9.95
C THR A 243 -11.61 7.14 9.96
N CYS A 244 -10.76 7.34 8.96
CA CYS A 244 -9.49 6.62 8.81
C CYS A 244 -8.32 7.59 8.69
N GLN A 245 -7.28 7.38 9.50
CA GLN A 245 -6.04 8.15 9.45
C GLN A 245 -4.85 7.22 9.27
N VAL A 246 -4.08 7.41 8.19
CA VAL A 246 -2.80 6.71 8.01
C VAL A 246 -1.74 7.36 8.88
N LEU A 247 -1.18 6.62 9.82
CA LEU A 247 -0.16 7.08 10.76
C LEU A 247 1.27 6.96 10.19
N GLY A 248 1.46 6.06 9.22
CA GLY A 248 2.75 5.79 8.57
C GLY A 248 3.51 4.62 9.18
N GLY A 249 4.80 4.55 8.85
CA GLY A 249 5.67 3.43 9.21
C GLY A 249 5.58 2.27 8.22
N LYS A 250 6.44 1.26 8.42
CA LYS A 250 6.44 0.00 7.68
C LYS A 250 7.17 -1.06 8.47
N VAL A 251 6.76 -2.32 8.32
CA VAL A 251 7.52 -3.46 8.84
C VAL A 251 8.37 -3.97 7.69
N GLU A 252 9.67 -3.63 7.69
CA GLU A 252 10.57 -3.84 6.54
C GLU A 252 10.55 -5.28 6.02
N LEU A 253 10.62 -6.26 6.93
CA LEU A 253 10.62 -7.68 6.56
C LEU A 253 9.32 -8.09 5.88
N TRP A 254 8.18 -7.58 6.35
CA TRP A 254 6.87 -7.91 5.77
C TRP A 254 6.70 -7.25 4.42
N HIS A 255 7.08 -5.98 4.30
CA HIS A 255 7.00 -5.26 3.04
C HIS A 255 7.88 -5.89 1.96
N LYS A 256 9.13 -6.23 2.30
CA LYS A 256 10.04 -6.93 1.39
C LYS A 256 9.45 -8.26 0.93
N ALA A 257 9.04 -9.12 1.87
CA ALA A 257 8.44 -10.41 1.55
C ALA A 257 7.14 -10.29 0.74
N TRP A 258 6.35 -9.25 1.00
CA TRP A 258 5.13 -8.99 0.24
C TRP A 258 5.43 -8.61 -1.20
N VAL A 259 6.39 -7.70 -1.43
CA VAL A 259 6.79 -7.25 -2.78
C VAL A 259 7.38 -8.41 -3.58
N GLU A 260 8.33 -9.14 -2.99
CA GLU A 260 9.01 -10.28 -3.64
C GLU A 260 8.02 -11.42 -3.95
N GLY A 261 7.09 -11.71 -3.03
CA GLY A 261 6.09 -12.77 -3.21
C GLY A 261 4.87 -12.37 -4.04
N ARG A 262 4.73 -11.11 -4.46
CA ARG A 262 3.49 -10.61 -5.09
C ARG A 262 3.20 -11.29 -6.42
N LEU A 263 4.21 -11.42 -7.27
CA LEU A 263 4.05 -12.04 -8.60
C LEU A 263 3.58 -13.49 -8.47
N ALA A 264 4.22 -14.28 -7.60
CA ALA A 264 3.85 -15.67 -7.36
C ALA A 264 2.40 -15.81 -6.85
N ARG A 265 1.99 -14.99 -5.87
CA ARG A 265 0.59 -14.99 -5.37
C ARG A 265 -0.42 -14.66 -6.47
N LEU A 266 -0.12 -13.64 -7.29
CA LEU A 266 -1.03 -13.26 -8.39
C LEU A 266 -1.14 -14.37 -9.45
N LYS A 267 -0.04 -15.08 -9.77
CA LYS A 267 -0.07 -16.22 -10.70
C LYS A 267 -0.93 -17.37 -10.18
N GLU A 268 -0.77 -17.70 -8.90
CA GLU A 268 -1.56 -18.73 -8.24
C GLU A 268 -3.06 -18.40 -8.25
N GLU A 269 -3.43 -17.15 -7.92
CA GLU A 269 -4.82 -16.69 -7.91
C GLU A 269 -5.49 -16.69 -9.28
N VAL A 270 -4.72 -16.46 -10.36
CA VAL A 270 -5.25 -16.52 -11.74
C VAL A 270 -5.19 -17.93 -12.32
N GLY A 271 -4.60 -18.90 -11.60
CA GLY A 271 -4.46 -20.28 -12.05
C GLY A 271 -3.51 -20.43 -13.23
N ALA A 272 -2.54 -19.51 -13.39
CA ALA A 272 -1.60 -19.52 -14.50
C ALA A 272 -0.71 -20.78 -14.51
N ASP A 273 -0.44 -21.38 -13.34
CA ASP A 273 0.33 -22.62 -13.19
C ASP A 273 -0.49 -23.90 -13.46
N ARG A 274 -1.79 -23.80 -13.78
CA ARG A 274 -2.69 -24.95 -14.03
C ARG A 274 -2.99 -25.21 -15.51
N ARG A 275 -2.17 -24.69 -16.44
CA ARG A 275 -2.32 -24.93 -17.89
C ARG A 275 -1.11 -25.63 -18.47
#